data_AF-A0A3M9ZYE1-F1
#
_entry.id   AF-A0A3M9ZYE1-F1
#
_cell.length_a   1.000
_cell.length_b   1.000
_cell.length_c   1.000
_cell.angle_alpha   90.00
_cell.angle_beta   90.00
_cell.angle_gamma   90.00
#
_symmetry.space_group_name_H-M   'P 1'
#
loop_
_entity.id
_entity.type
_entity.pdbx_description
1 polymer ?
#
loop_
_entity_poly.entity_id
_entity_poly.type
_entity_poly.pdbx_seq_one_letter_code
_entity_poly.pdbx_strand_id
1 'polypeptide(L)'
;MSESDLREFNPWWKDPSLINQDDEIRAWTDTKIRFVPGLQYEIKYDFSPDNTVVYTLRGPRLVGKTTMIKLQIREFLKQGISPWNILYYSLDVKSSKNDILDIVKTHMNMIPKEDSKDSHEHDSQGGQQRPALYLP
;
A
#
# COMPACT_ATOMS: atom_id res chain seq x y z
N MET A 1 17.68 10.66 -1.12
CA MET A 1 16.87 10.27 -2.30
C MET A 1 15.84 11.35 -2.60
N SER A 2 15.34 11.51 -3.82
CA SER A 2 14.41 12.61 -4.15
C SER A 2 12.95 12.19 -3.97
N GLU A 3 12.07 13.15 -3.65
CA GLU A 3 10.62 12.92 -3.55
C GLU A 3 10.00 12.52 -4.89
N SER A 4 10.58 13.00 -6.00
CA SER A 4 10.18 12.61 -7.36
C SER A 4 10.33 11.12 -7.58
N ASP A 5 11.45 10.52 -7.13
CA ASP A 5 11.70 9.08 -7.29
C ASP A 5 10.58 8.26 -6.61
N LEU A 6 10.17 8.64 -5.39
CA LEU A 6 9.11 7.94 -4.69
C LEU A 6 7.75 8.08 -5.40
N ARG A 7 7.43 9.26 -5.96
CA ARG A 7 6.17 9.46 -6.69
C ARG A 7 6.11 8.65 -7.98
N GLU A 8 7.24 8.41 -8.64
CA GLU A 8 7.32 7.55 -9.84
C GLU A 8 6.97 6.09 -9.51
N PHE A 9 7.46 5.56 -8.39
CA PHE A 9 7.13 4.19 -7.95
C PHE A 9 5.73 4.06 -7.34
N ASN A 10 5.13 5.16 -6.88
CA ASN A 10 3.86 5.17 -6.14
C ASN A 10 2.82 6.08 -6.81
N PRO A 11 2.44 5.84 -8.09
CA PRO A 11 1.51 6.71 -8.79
C PRO A 11 0.13 6.77 -8.14
N TRP A 12 -0.25 5.75 -7.36
CA TRP A 12 -1.51 5.73 -6.61
C TRP A 12 -1.66 6.85 -5.57
N TRP A 13 -0.56 7.46 -5.11
CA TRP A 13 -0.63 8.62 -4.22
C TRP A 13 -1.33 9.83 -4.87
N LYS A 14 -1.30 9.92 -6.20
CA LYS A 14 -2.05 10.93 -6.95
C LYS A 14 -3.48 10.47 -7.22
N ASP A 15 -3.63 9.25 -7.70
CA ASP A 15 -4.93 8.64 -8.02
C ASP A 15 -4.82 7.11 -7.89
N PRO A 16 -5.57 6.47 -6.98
CA PRO A 16 -5.56 5.01 -6.77
C PRO A 16 -5.73 4.20 -8.05
N SER A 17 -6.43 4.71 -9.06
CA SER A 17 -6.70 4.01 -10.32
C SER A 17 -5.45 3.82 -11.17
N LEU A 18 -4.41 4.64 -10.97
CA LEU A 18 -3.16 4.60 -11.74
C LEU A 18 -2.38 3.29 -11.52
N ILE A 19 -2.65 2.55 -10.44
CA ILE A 19 -2.10 1.20 -10.25
C ILE A 19 -2.44 0.26 -11.41
N ASN A 20 -3.56 0.48 -12.11
CA ASN A 20 -3.96 -0.36 -13.24
C ASN A 20 -3.17 -0.07 -14.52
N GLN A 21 -2.37 1.01 -14.56
CA GLN A 21 -1.52 1.37 -15.69
C GLN A 21 -0.11 0.76 -15.58
N ASP A 22 0.23 0.18 -14.43
CA ASP A 22 1.49 -0.52 -14.20
C ASP A 22 1.69 -1.68 -15.19
N ASP A 23 2.91 -1.80 -15.72
CA ASP A 23 3.23 -2.74 -16.80
C ASP A 23 2.99 -4.20 -16.41
N GLU A 24 3.43 -4.62 -15.23
CA GLU A 24 3.24 -5.98 -14.74
C GLU A 24 1.78 -6.28 -14.45
N ILE A 25 1.02 -5.29 -13.96
CA ILE A 25 -0.42 -5.42 -13.75
C ILE A 25 -1.17 -5.53 -15.07
N ARG A 26 -0.83 -4.72 -16.07
CA ARG A 26 -1.43 -4.78 -17.42
C ARG A 26 -1.11 -6.11 -18.08
N ALA A 27 0.16 -6.50 -18.10
CA ALA A 27 0.59 -7.78 -18.64
C ALA A 27 -0.14 -8.95 -17.99
N TRP A 28 -0.29 -8.95 -16.66
CA TRP A 28 -1.09 -9.96 -15.95
C TRP A 28 -2.57 -9.91 -16.35
N THR A 29 -3.16 -8.71 -16.47
CA THR A 29 -4.58 -8.52 -16.79
C THR A 29 -4.92 -9.01 -18.21
N ASP A 30 -4.00 -8.83 -19.15
CA ASP A 30 -4.16 -9.21 -20.57
C ASP A 30 -3.93 -10.71 -20.82
N THR A 31 -3.36 -11.44 -19.86
CA THR A 31 -3.18 -12.90 -20.01
C THR A 31 -4.51 -13.64 -19.98
N LYS A 32 -4.63 -14.67 -20.83
CA LYS A 32 -5.80 -15.55 -20.85
C LYS A 32 -5.98 -16.31 -19.53
N ILE A 33 -4.88 -16.63 -18.87
CA ILE A 33 -4.87 -17.34 -17.58
C ILE A 33 -4.23 -16.43 -16.55
N ARG A 34 -5.09 -15.87 -15.71
CA ARG A 34 -4.70 -15.02 -14.58
C ARG A 34 -4.28 -15.91 -13.41
N PHE A 35 -3.03 -16.37 -13.44
CA PHE A 35 -2.48 -17.08 -12.30
C PHE A 35 -2.31 -16.12 -11.13
N VAL A 36 -2.84 -16.52 -9.98
CA VAL A 36 -2.60 -15.79 -8.74
C VAL A 36 -2.19 -16.78 -7.66
N PRO A 37 -0.98 -16.63 -7.08
CA PRO A 37 -0.51 -17.55 -6.06
C PRO A 37 -1.49 -17.59 -4.88
N GLY A 38 -1.79 -18.80 -4.39
CA GLY A 38 -2.66 -18.99 -3.22
C GLY A 38 -2.20 -18.20 -1.98
N LEU A 39 -0.90 -17.91 -1.90
CA LEU A 39 -0.28 -17.10 -0.85
C LEU A 39 -0.99 -15.76 -0.59
N GLN A 40 -1.59 -15.14 -1.61
CA GLN A 40 -2.34 -13.89 -1.43
C GLN A 40 -3.55 -14.03 -0.51
N TYR A 41 -4.10 -15.23 -0.39
CA TYR A 41 -5.24 -15.54 0.48
C TYR A 41 -4.81 -16.12 1.82
N GLU A 42 -3.56 -16.59 1.92
CA GLU A 42 -3.01 -17.16 3.16
C GLU A 42 -2.48 -16.07 4.10
N ILE A 43 -2.01 -14.95 3.55
CA ILE A 43 -1.52 -13.83 4.35
C ILE A 43 -2.72 -12.97 4.78
N LYS A 44 -3.05 -13.04 6.07
CA LYS A 44 -3.97 -12.09 6.71
C LYS A 44 -3.18 -10.89 7.20
N TYR A 45 -3.48 -9.73 6.64
CA TYR A 45 -2.86 -8.47 7.04
C TYR A 45 -3.67 -7.86 8.17
N ASP A 46 -3.04 -7.68 9.32
CA ASP A 46 -3.57 -6.88 10.43
C ASP A 46 -2.82 -5.55 10.46
N PHE A 47 -3.56 -4.46 10.22
CA PHE A 47 -3.04 -3.09 10.17
C PHE A 47 -3.28 -2.32 11.47
N SER A 48 -3.53 -3.02 12.58
CA SER A 48 -3.62 -2.39 13.91
C SER A 48 -2.32 -1.63 14.23
N PRO A 49 -2.40 -0.43 14.86
CA PRO A 49 -1.22 0.42 15.11
C PRO A 49 -0.12 -0.25 15.94
N ASP A 50 -0.47 -1.23 16.77
CA ASP A 50 0.42 -2.00 17.62
C ASP A 50 0.99 -3.25 16.95
N ASN A 51 0.53 -3.59 15.74
CA ASN A 51 1.00 -4.75 15.00
C ASN A 51 2.07 -4.38 13.96
N THR A 52 3.33 -4.70 14.29
CA THR A 52 4.47 -4.54 13.37
C THR A 52 4.98 -5.91 12.93
N VAL A 53 4.72 -6.27 11.67
CA VAL A 53 5.15 -7.56 11.09
C VAL A 53 6.00 -7.33 9.85
N VAL A 54 7.06 -8.11 9.70
CA VAL A 54 7.92 -8.13 8.51
C VAL A 54 7.78 -9.47 7.81
N TYR A 55 7.28 -9.44 6.57
CA TYR A 55 7.21 -10.62 5.71
C TYR A 55 8.38 -10.65 4.73
N THR A 56 8.86 -11.84 4.41
CA THR A 56 9.84 -12.04 3.34
C THR A 56 9.30 -13.01 2.31
N LEU A 57 9.25 -12.58 1.05
CA LEU A 57 8.84 -13.42 -0.07
C LEU A 57 10.08 -13.93 -0.82
N ARG A 58 10.31 -15.24 -0.82
CA ARG A 58 11.51 -15.88 -1.39
C ARG A 58 11.13 -16.88 -2.48
N GLY A 59 12.02 -17.06 -3.46
CA GLY A 59 11.84 -18.02 -4.56
C GLY A 59 12.65 -17.66 -5.81
N PRO A 60 12.70 -18.53 -6.83
CA PRO A 60 13.50 -18.34 -8.05
C PRO A 60 13.21 -17.03 -8.78
N ARG A 61 14.18 -16.50 -9.56
CA ARG A 61 13.95 -15.29 -10.36
C ARG A 61 12.81 -15.53 -11.36
N LEU A 62 12.03 -14.50 -11.66
CA LEU A 62 10.95 -14.52 -12.67
C LEU A 62 9.71 -15.37 -12.36
N VAL A 63 9.52 -15.87 -11.13
CA VAL A 63 8.31 -16.62 -10.72
C VAL A 63 7.08 -15.75 -10.41
N GLY A 64 7.11 -14.45 -10.75
CA GLY A 64 5.96 -13.54 -10.53
C GLY A 64 5.86 -12.91 -9.14
N LYS A 65 6.93 -12.93 -8.33
CA LYS A 65 6.93 -12.30 -6.98
C LYS A 65 6.60 -10.81 -7.02
N THR A 66 7.25 -10.05 -7.90
CA THR A 66 7.01 -8.61 -8.06
C THR A 66 5.57 -8.36 -8.49
N THR A 67 5.08 -9.11 -9.48
CA THR A 67 3.69 -9.05 -9.93
C THR A 67 2.72 -9.32 -8.78
N MET A 68 2.96 -10.34 -7.95
CA MET A 68 2.13 -10.66 -6.79
C MET A 68 2.05 -9.49 -5.80
N ILE A 69 3.19 -8.86 -5.46
CA ILE A 69 3.22 -7.69 -4.58
C ILE A 69 2.39 -6.53 -5.15
N LYS A 70 2.55 -6.25 -6.45
CA LYS A 70 1.78 -5.18 -7.12
C LYS A 70 0.28 -5.49 -7.19
N LEU A 71 -0.09 -6.75 -7.43
CA LEU A 71 -1.48 -7.22 -7.37
C LEU A 71 -2.06 -7.06 -5.97
N GLN A 72 -1.27 -7.32 -4.92
CA GLN A 72 -1.68 -7.10 -3.53
C GLN A 72 -1.90 -5.61 -3.22
N ILE A 73 -1.01 -4.72 -3.68
CA ILE A 73 -1.19 -3.27 -3.58
C ILE A 73 -2.50 -2.83 -4.24
N ARG A 74 -2.76 -3.32 -5.47
CA ARG A 74 -4.01 -3.04 -6.18
C ARG A 74 -5.23 -3.49 -5.38
N GLU A 75 -5.14 -4.63 -4.69
CA GLU A 75 -6.24 -5.14 -3.87
C GLU A 75 -6.46 -4.30 -2.60
N PHE A 76 -5.40 -3.87 -1.91
CA PHE A 76 -5.53 -2.94 -0.78
C PHE A 76 -6.18 -1.60 -1.18
N LEU A 77 -5.80 -1.05 -2.34
CA LEU A 77 -6.41 0.16 -2.87
C LEU A 77 -7.91 -0.03 -3.16
N LYS A 78 -8.31 -1.19 -3.69
CA LYS A 78 -9.73 -1.53 -3.90
C LYS A 78 -10.52 -1.67 -2.61
N GLN A 79 -9.88 -2.13 -1.54
CA GLN A 79 -10.48 -2.24 -0.20
C GLN A 79 -10.59 -0.89 0.52
N GLY A 80 -10.11 0.20 -0.10
CA GLY A 80 -10.21 1.56 0.46
C GLY A 80 -9.08 1.92 1.42
N ILE A 81 -7.99 1.13 1.45
CA ILE A 81 -6.78 1.54 2.18
C ILE A 81 -6.25 2.84 1.58
N SER A 82 -5.97 3.82 2.44
CA SER A 82 -5.41 5.11 2.01
C SER A 82 -4.16 4.89 1.17
N PRO A 83 -4.05 5.52 -0.03
CA PRO A 83 -2.87 5.42 -0.87
C PRO A 83 -1.56 5.77 -0.15
N TRP A 84 -1.62 6.74 0.76
CA TRP A 84 -0.47 7.19 1.54
C TRP A 84 0.00 6.18 2.59
N ASN A 85 -0.83 5.17 2.91
CA ASN A 85 -0.45 4.07 3.81
C ASN A 85 0.30 2.95 3.07
N ILE A 86 0.47 3.07 1.75
CA ILE A 86 1.13 2.06 0.92
C ILE A 86 2.35 2.68 0.23
N LEU A 87 3.53 2.19 0.60
CA LEU A 87 4.81 2.52 -0.01
C LEU A 87 5.39 1.30 -0.72
N TYR A 88 5.73 1.47 -1.98
CA TYR A 88 6.47 0.53 -2.81
C TYR A 88 7.76 1.20 -3.31
N TYR A 89 8.84 0.42 -3.32
CA TYR A 89 10.09 0.86 -3.89
C TYR A 89 10.89 -0.33 -4.41
N SER A 90 11.45 -0.20 -5.63
CA SER A 90 12.37 -1.19 -6.19
C SER A 90 13.82 -0.85 -5.84
N LEU A 91 14.47 -1.71 -5.05
CA LEU A 91 15.87 -1.53 -4.65
C LEU A 91 16.88 -1.87 -5.76
N ASP A 92 16.42 -2.33 -6.93
CA ASP A 92 17.28 -2.74 -8.04
C ASP A 92 18.02 -1.55 -8.69
N VAL A 93 17.52 -0.32 -8.53
CA VAL A 93 17.95 0.85 -9.33
C VAL A 93 19.21 1.54 -8.79
N LYS A 94 19.56 1.34 -7.52
CA LYS A 94 20.79 1.76 -6.81
C LYS A 94 20.49 1.62 -5.32
N SER A 95 21.23 0.77 -4.59
CA SER A 95 21.03 0.67 -3.15
C SER A 95 22.35 0.55 -2.38
N SER A 96 22.79 1.64 -1.75
CA SER A 96 23.62 1.60 -0.55
C SER A 96 22.73 1.30 0.67
N LYS A 97 23.29 0.80 1.78
CA LYS A 97 22.52 0.52 3.01
C LYS A 97 21.81 1.75 3.60
N ASN A 98 22.30 2.96 3.30
CA ASN A 98 21.69 4.21 3.78
C ASN A 98 20.35 4.51 3.09
N ASP A 99 20.02 3.81 2.01
CA ASP A 99 18.94 4.20 1.12
C ASP A 99 17.56 3.83 1.70
N ILE A 100 17.43 2.73 2.45
CA ILE A 100 16.13 2.30 3.03
C ILE A 100 15.65 3.31 4.09
N LEU A 101 16.54 3.74 4.99
CA LEU A 101 16.17 4.70 6.04
C LEU A 101 15.74 6.04 5.42
N ASP A 102 16.47 6.48 4.39
CA ASP A 102 16.16 7.71 3.67
C ASP A 102 14.84 7.61 2.91
N ILE A 103 14.54 6.47 2.29
CA ILE A 103 13.25 6.17 1.64
C ILE A 103 12.10 6.31 2.65
N VAL A 104 12.20 5.63 3.79
CA VAL A 104 11.14 5.62 4.81
C VAL A 104 10.97 7.01 5.41
N LYS A 105 12.05 7.72 5.76
CA LYS A 105 11.98 9.09 6.29
C LYS A 105 11.35 10.05 5.29
N THR A 106 11.75 9.96 4.03
CA THR A 106 11.21 10.83 2.97
C THR A 106 9.72 10.58 2.80
N HIS A 107 9.30 9.31 2.75
CA HIS A 107 7.88 8.96 2.69
C HIS A 107 7.10 9.53 3.89
N MET A 108 7.56 9.32 5.13
CA MET A 108 6.89 9.81 6.33
C MET A 108 6.73 11.34 6.34
N ASN A 109 7.70 12.09 5.79
CA ASN A 109 7.61 13.54 5.67
C ASN A 109 6.61 14.00 4.60
N MET A 110 6.34 13.16 3.60
CA MET A 110 5.41 13.46 2.51
C MET A 110 3.94 13.16 2.85
N ILE A 111 3.69 12.34 3.89
CA ILE A 111 2.32 11.99 4.30
C ILE A 111 1.58 13.29 4.68
N PRO A 112 0.43 13.59 4.03
CA PRO A 112 -0.38 14.73 4.41
C PRO A 112 -0.79 14.61 5.87
N LYS A 113 -0.50 15.64 6.67
CA LYS A 113 -1.02 15.71 8.04
C LYS A 113 -2.52 15.94 7.93
N GLU A 114 -3.32 15.03 8.49
CA GLU A 114 -4.73 15.34 8.72
C GLU A 114 -4.79 16.55 9.64
N ASP A 115 -5.43 17.63 9.18
CA ASP A 115 -5.77 18.75 10.05
C ASP A 115 -6.63 18.21 11.19
N SER A 116 -6.09 18.33 12.41
CA SER A 116 -6.80 18.08 13.66
C SER A 116 -8.05 18.95 13.70
N LYS A 117 -9.19 18.40 13.25
CA LYS A 117 -10.50 18.99 13.52
C LYS A 117 -10.79 18.87 15.01
N ASP A 118 -10.59 19.99 15.69
CA ASP A 118 -11.32 20.52 16.84
C ASP A 118 -12.22 19.53 17.61
N SER A 119 -11.76 19.17 18.81
CA SER A 119 -12.65 18.86 19.93
C SER A 119 -12.52 19.95 20.98
N HIS A 120 -13.11 21.12 20.71
CA HIS A 120 -13.79 21.87 21.75
C HIS A 120 -15.20 21.29 21.86
N GLU A 121 -15.49 20.68 23.01
CA GLU A 121 -16.80 20.20 23.41
C GLU A 121 -17.85 21.31 23.39
N HIS A 122 -19.01 21.03 22.80
CA HIS A 122 -20.27 21.37 23.43
C HIS A 122 -21.29 20.26 23.22
N ASP A 123 -21.75 19.75 24.35
CA ASP A 123 -22.86 18.83 24.54
C ASP A 123 -24.08 19.15 23.68
N SER A 124 -24.70 18.13 23.11
CA SER A 124 -26.09 17.72 23.42
C SER A 124 -26.65 16.82 22.31
N GLN A 125 -26.95 15.58 22.72
CA GLN A 125 -28.07 14.73 22.30
C GLN A 125 -28.38 14.53 20.80
N GLY A 126 -28.27 13.27 20.37
CA GLY A 126 -28.90 12.77 19.14
C GLY A 126 -28.35 11.41 18.78
N GLY A 127 -28.93 10.34 19.33
CA GLY A 127 -28.50 8.98 19.08
C GLY A 127 -28.62 8.60 17.60
N GLN A 128 -27.52 8.17 17.00
CA GLN A 128 -27.51 7.29 15.84
C GLN A 128 -26.19 6.51 15.87
N GLN A 129 -26.27 5.26 16.35
CA GLN A 129 -25.14 4.33 16.34
C GLN A 129 -24.66 4.12 14.89
N ARG A 130 -23.40 4.50 14.61
CA ARG A 130 -22.71 4.11 13.38
C ARG A 130 -22.36 2.63 13.47
N PRO A 131 -22.54 1.83 12.42
CA PRO A 131 -22.22 0.41 12.48
C PRO A 131 -20.69 0.24 12.54
N ALA A 132 -20.25 -0.61 13.47
CA ALA A 132 -18.87 -1.10 13.51
C ALA A 132 -18.59 -1.87 12.21
N LEU A 133 -17.57 -1.46 11.47
CA LEU A 133 -16.99 -2.29 10.41
C LEU A 133 -16.30 -3.48 11.07
N TYR A 134 -17.07 -4.54 11.29
CA TYR A 134 -16.56 -5.90 11.39
C TYR A 134 -16.76 -6.55 10.02
N LEU A 135 -15.67 -7.00 9.40
CA LEU A 135 -15.72 -7.96 8.29
C LEU A 135 -15.11 -9.30 8.78
N PRO A 136 -15.66 -10.43 8.29
CA PRO A 136 -15.43 -11.79 8.79
C PRO A 136 -14.04 -12.37 8.46
#